data_AF-A0A165XMF9-F1
#
_entry.id   AF-A0A165XMF9-F1
#
_cell.length_a   1.000
_cell.length_b   1.000
_cell.length_c   1.000
_cell.angle_alpha   90.00
_cell.angle_beta   90.00
_cell.angle_gamma   90.00
#
_symmetry.space_group_name_H-M   'P 1'
#
loop_
_entity.id
_entity.type
_entity.pdbx_description
1 polymer ?
#
loop_
_entity_poly.entity_id
_entity_poly.type
_entity_poly.pdbx_seq_one_letter_code
_entity_poly.pdbx_strand_id
1 'polypeptide(L)' 'DVDLWHRRYGHPGISLILAMIKNQIVDGMDADTDSPFTICGPCIKGKHERIPFPSSKTRAKAPLELVHADL' A
#
# COMPACT_ATOMS: atom_id res chain seq x y z
N ASP A 1 0.09 20.18 6.81
CA ASP A 1 1.10 19.19 6.40
C ASP A 1 0.39 17.99 5.74
N VAL A 2 0.92 17.47 4.64
CA VAL A 2 0.31 16.41 3.82
C VAL A 2 0.17 15.10 4.62
N ASP A 3 1.13 14.76 5.49
CA ASP A 3 1.04 13.55 6.34
C ASP A 3 -0.15 13.63 7.32
N LEU A 4 -0.42 14.82 7.86
CA LEU A 4 -1.55 15.05 8.75
C LEU A 4 -2.88 14.75 8.04
N TRP A 5 -3.05 15.28 6.82
CA TRP A 5 -4.27 15.07 6.04
C TRP A 5 -4.40 13.62 5.55
N HIS A 6 -3.30 12.99 5.14
CA HIS A 6 -3.25 11.56 4.83
C HIS A 6 -3.76 10.69 6.00
N ARG A 7 -3.34 10.97 7.24
CA ARG A 7 -3.83 10.22 8.42
C ARG A 7 -5.29 10.53 8.76
N ARG A 8 -5.69 11.80 8.76
CA ARG A 8 -7.06 12.22 9.11
C ARG A 8 -8.12 11.64 8.18
N TYR A 9 -7.81 11.50 6.90
CA TYR A 9 -8.73 10.97 5.89
C TYR A 9 -8.68 9.44 5.75
N GLY A 10 -8.01 8.73 6.68
CA GLY A 10 -8.01 7.27 6.68
C GLY A 10 -7.03 6.64 5.68
N HIS A 11 -5.86 7.24 5.52
CA HIS A 11 -4.77 6.72 4.70
C HIS A 11 -5.09 6.53 3.21
N PRO A 12 -5.75 7.49 2.52
CA PRO A 12 -5.86 7.43 1.07
C PRO A 12 -4.48 7.61 0.42
N GLY A 13 -4.37 7.25 -0.86
CA GLY A 13 -3.16 7.49 -1.63
C GLY A 13 -2.75 8.96 -1.56
N ILE A 14 -1.45 9.23 -1.45
CA ILE A 14 -0.89 10.59 -1.30
C ILE A 14 -1.32 11.47 -2.48
N SER A 15 -1.40 10.90 -3.68
CA SER A 15 -1.87 11.60 -4.88
C SER A 15 -3.28 12.18 -4.72
N LEU A 16 -4.17 11.50 -3.99
CA LEU A 16 -5.50 12.02 -3.70
C LEU A 16 -5.44 13.24 -2.78
N ILE A 17 -4.66 13.16 -1.69
CA ILE A 17 -4.48 14.28 -0.76
C ILE A 17 -3.89 15.49 -1.48
N LEU A 18 -2.86 15.29 -2.30
CA LEU A 18 -2.25 16.36 -3.11
C LEU A 18 -3.24 16.98 -4.10
N ALA A 19 -4.09 16.17 -4.74
CA ALA A 19 -5.13 16.67 -5.63
C ALA A 19 -6.19 17.48 -4.87
N MET A 20 -6.59 17.05 -3.68
CA MET A 20 -7.56 17.78 -2.84
C MET A 20 -7.04 19.15 -2.42
N ILE A 21 -5.76 19.24 -2.01
CA ILE A 21 -5.10 20.50 -1.65
C ILE A 21 -4.99 21.41 -2.88
N LYS A 22 -4.43 20.91 -4.00
CA LYS A 22 -4.18 21.71 -5.21
C LYS A 22 -5.45 22.23 -5.85
N ASN A 23 -6.51 21.44 -5.86
CA ASN A 23 -7.79 21.81 -6.46
C ASN A 23 -8.75 22.48 -5.47
N GLN A 24 -8.30 22.75 -4.22
CA GLN A 24 -9.11 23.39 -3.17
C GLN A 24 -10.48 22.71 -2.98
N ILE A 25 -10.52 21.38 -2.96
CA ILE A 25 -11.76 20.59 -2.87
C ILE A 25 -12.34 20.64 -1.45
N VAL A 26 -11.52 20.96 -0.45
CA VAL A 26 -11.91 21.00 0.97
C VAL A 26 -11.51 22.34 1.57
N ASP A 27 -12.48 23.03 2.17
CA ASP A 27 -12.25 24.28 2.87
C ASP A 27 -11.33 24.09 4.09
N GLY A 28 -10.36 24.99 4.25
CA GLY A 28 -9.41 24.96 5.37
C GLY A 28 -8.34 23.87 5.28
N MET A 29 -8.19 23.23 4.11
CA MET A 29 -7.14 22.26 3.84
C MET A 29 -5.89 22.95 3.27
N ASP A 30 -5.13 23.61 4.15
CA ASP A 30 -3.82 24.20 3.79
C ASP A 30 -2.68 23.29 4.24
N ALA A 31 -1.75 23.00 3.33
CA ALA A 31 -0.55 22.23 3.62
C ALA A 31 0.56 22.55 2.62
N ASP A 32 1.80 22.53 3.10
CA ASP A 32 2.99 22.52 2.25
C ASP A 32 3.02 21.21 1.43
N THR A 33 2.97 21.35 0.11
CA THR A 33 3.03 20.22 -0.84
C THR A 33 4.43 19.98 -1.40
N ASP A 34 5.38 20.87 -1.16
CA ASP A 34 6.74 20.80 -1.68
C ASP A 34 7.65 19.95 -0.77
N SER A 35 7.26 19.82 0.51
CA SER A 35 7.90 18.90 1.44
C SER A 35 7.73 17.43 1.00
N PRO A 36 8.81 16.61 1.08
CA PRO A 36 8.75 15.21 0.69
C PRO A 36 7.83 14.42 1.63
N PHE A 37 6.93 13.62 1.07
CA PHE A 37 6.09 12.73 1.85
C PHE A 37 6.93 11.63 2.51
N THR A 38 6.74 11.44 3.81
CA THR A 38 7.42 10.40 4.59
C THR A 38 6.68 9.07 4.48
N ILE A 39 7.43 7.97 4.51
CA ILE A 39 6.84 6.64 4.45
C ILE A 39 5.85 6.42 5.60
N CYS A 40 4.60 6.11 5.27
CA CYS A 40 3.57 5.80 6.25
C CYS A 40 3.61 4.32 6.65
N GLY A 41 4.05 4.03 7.88
CA GLY A 41 4.14 2.66 8.42
C GLY A 41 2.84 1.85 8.37
N PRO A 42 1.68 2.40 8.78
CA PRO A 42 0.38 1.73 8.62
C PRO A 42 0.05 1.38 7.17
N CYS A 43 0.32 2.28 6.21
CA CYS A 43 0.09 2.02 4.79
C CYS A 43 0.94 0.86 4.29
N ILE A 44 2.22 0.82 4.67
CA ILE A 44 3.07 -0.33 4.29
C ILE A 44 2.48 -1.61 4.83
N LYS A 45 2.12 -1.66 6.11
CA LYS A 45 1.61 -2.89 6.73
C LYS A 45 0.27 -3.34 6.15
N GLY A 46 -0.59 -2.39 5.74
CA GLY A 46 -1.96 -2.68 5.31
C GLY A 46 -2.21 -2.69 3.81
N LYS A 47 -1.36 -2.02 3.00
CA LYS A 47 -1.58 -1.82 1.56
C LYS A 47 -0.39 -2.26 0.69
N HIS A 48 0.77 -2.54 1.27
CA HIS A 48 1.90 -3.01 0.47
C HIS A 48 1.58 -4.40 -0.10
N GLU A 49 1.72 -4.53 -1.41
CA GLU A 49 1.52 -5.80 -2.09
C GLU A 49 2.57 -6.82 -1.60
N ARG A 50 2.16 -8.07 -1.42
CA ARG A 50 3.13 -9.13 -1.13
C ARG A 50 3.95 -9.38 -2.39
N ILE A 51 5.27 -9.38 -2.27
CA ILE A 51 6.16 -9.80 -3.36
C ILE A 51 5.75 -11.23 -3.79
N PRO A 52 5.74 -11.53 -5.10
CA PRO A 52 5.41 -12.87 -5.58
C PRO A 52 6.18 -13.96 -4.84
N PHE A 53 5.50 -15.06 -4.54
CA PHE A 53 6.17 -16.22 -3.98
C PHE A 53 7.16 -16.78 -5.02
N PRO A 54 8.36 -17.21 -4.59
CA PRO A 54 9.30 -17.83 -5.50
C PRO A 54 8.70 -19.12 -6.05
N SER A 55 8.95 -19.40 -7.33
CA SER A 55 8.59 -20.67 -7.94
C SER A 55 9.24 -21.84 -7.20
N SER A 56 8.50 -22.93 -7.05
CA SER A 56 9.05 -24.15 -6.47
C SER A 56 10.26 -24.64 -7.28
N LYS A 57 11.35 -24.97 -6.58
CA LYS A 57 12.52 -25.64 -7.17
C LYS A 57 12.37 -27.16 -7.20
N THR A 58 11.36 -27.70 -6.54
CA THR A 58 11.11 -29.13 -6.42
C THR A 58 9.87 -29.52 -7.21
N ARG A 59 9.95 -30.69 -7.85
CA ARG A 59 8.85 -31.31 -8.59
C ARG A 59 8.89 -32.81 -8.36
N ALA A 60 7.72 -33.43 -8.22
CA ALA A 60 7.60 -34.88 -8.16
C ALA A 60 8.17 -35.52 -9.43
N LYS A 61 8.95 -36.59 -9.25
CA LYS A 61 9.61 -37.42 -10.26
C LYS A 61 8.94 -38.78 -10.40
N ALA A 62 8.19 -39.22 -9.40
CA ALA A 62 7.46 -40.50 -9.40
C ALA A 62 5.97 -40.31 -9.08
N PRO A 63 5.09 -41.25 -9.52
CA PRO A 63 3.69 -41.25 -9.13
C PRO A 63 3.51 -41.24 -7.61
N LEU A 64 2.58 -40.42 -7.12
CA LEU A 64 2.23 -40.27 -5.69
C LEU A 64 3.36 -39.78 -4.76
N GLU A 65 4.47 -39.26 -5.30
CA GLU A 65 5.58 -38.73 -4.48
C GLU A 65 5.19 -37.46 -3.70
N LEU A 66 4.22 -36.70 -4.19
CA LEU A 66 3.73 -35.49 -3.54
C LEU A 66 2.21 -35.36 -3.76
N VAL A 67 1.46 -35.31 -2.66
CA VAL A 67 0.00 -35.12 -2.67
C VAL A 67 -0.31 -33.79 -1.99
N HIS A 68 -1.17 -32.98 -2.60
CA HIS A 68 -1.71 -31.75 -2.01
C HIS A 68 -3.19 -31.98 -1.74
N ALA A 69 -3.61 -31.82 -0.50
CA ALA A 69 -5.00 -31.92 -0.08
C ALA A 69 -5.33 -30.70 0.76
N ASP A 70 -6.55 -30.21 0.62
CA ASP A 70 -7.12 -29.10 1.40
C ASP A 70 -8.47 -29.53 1.96
N LEU A 71 -8.90 -28.92 3.07
CA LEU A 71 -10.14 -29.28 3.79
C LEU A 71 -11.36 -28.50 3.27
#